data_AF-A0AAW1YA66-F1
#
_entry.id   AF-A0AAW1YA66-F1
#
_cell.length_a   1.000
_cell.length_b   1.000
_cell.length_c   1.000
_cell.angle_alpha   90.00
_cell.angle_beta   90.00
_cell.angle_gamma   90.00
#
_symmetry.space_group_name_H-M   'P 1'
#
loop_
_entity.id
_entity.type
_entity.pdbx_description
1 polymer ?
#
loop_
_entity_poly.entity_id
_entity_poly.type
_entity_poly.pdbx_seq_one_letter_code
_entity_poly.pdbx_strand_id
1 'polypeptide(L)'
;MLREGKMKDIVDSEISIDDADERVSTAIVVALWCIQEDMSMRPSMAKVVQVLEGLCPAPQPPTSATMICAGPSECKSDDYISAELLSGPR
;
A
#
# COMPACT_ATOMS: atom_id res chain seq x y z
N MET A 1 -3.15 9.72 -8.03
CA MET A 1 -4.34 10.43 -7.50
C MET A 1 -5.42 9.42 -7.18
N LEU A 2 -6.04 9.45 -5.99
CA LEU A 2 -7.28 8.70 -5.77
C LEU A 2 -8.25 9.17 -6.87
N ARG A 3 -8.73 8.24 -7.69
CA ARG A 3 -9.90 8.51 -8.55
C ARG A 3 -10.97 9.05 -7.62
N GLU A 4 -11.69 10.05 -8.07
CA GLU A 4 -12.77 10.76 -7.36
C GLU A 4 -13.92 9.78 -7.03
N GLY A 5 -13.65 8.81 -6.16
CA GLY A 5 -14.61 8.03 -5.41
C GLY A 5 -14.85 8.78 -4.11
N LYS A 6 -16.11 8.85 -3.68
CA LYS A 6 -16.47 9.56 -2.46
C LYS A 6 -15.70 8.93 -1.30
N MET A 7 -14.93 9.74 -0.58
CA MET A 7 -14.18 9.33 0.62
C MET A 7 -15.09 8.62 1.64
N LYS A 8 -16.35 9.07 1.69
CA LYS A 8 -17.46 8.50 2.45
C LYS A 8 -17.73 7.02 2.20
N ASP A 9 -17.31 6.47 1.07
CA ASP A 9 -17.53 5.06 0.75
C ASP A 9 -16.49 4.15 1.43
N ILE A 10 -15.34 4.71 1.85
CA ILE A 10 -14.23 3.98 2.49
C ILE A 10 -14.30 4.11 4.02
N VAL A 11 -14.81 5.24 4.48
CA VAL A 11 -14.93 5.60 5.88
C VAL A 11 -16.16 4.90 6.49
N ASP A 12 -16.03 4.38 7.71
CA ASP A 12 -17.14 3.77 8.44
C ASP A 12 -18.33 4.75 8.56
N SER A 13 -19.56 4.25 8.49
CA SER A 13 -20.74 5.12 8.58
C SER A 13 -20.95 5.72 9.97
N GLU A 14 -20.43 5.07 11.01
CA GLU A 14 -20.55 5.53 12.41
C GLU A 14 -19.51 6.62 12.76
N ILE A 15 -18.47 6.81 11.93
CA ILE A 15 -17.49 7.88 12.16
C ILE A 15 -17.94 9.16 11.45
N SER A 16 -18.28 10.17 12.23
CA SER A 16 -18.69 11.47 11.71
C SER A 16 -17.46 12.24 11.24
N ILE A 17 -17.24 12.30 9.93
CA ILE A 17 -16.14 13.06 9.35
C ILE A 17 -16.66 14.09 8.34
N ASP A 18 -16.06 15.28 8.38
CA ASP A 18 -16.29 16.31 7.38
C ASP A 18 -15.61 15.95 6.06
N ASP A 19 -16.26 16.20 4.92
CA ASP A 19 -15.69 15.89 3.61
C ASP A 19 -14.39 16.68 3.32
N ALA A 20 -14.16 17.80 4.02
CA ALA A 20 -12.93 18.60 3.93
C ALA A 20 -11.86 18.20 4.96
N ASP A 21 -12.06 17.16 5.78
CA ASP A 21 -11.05 16.70 6.73
C ASP A 21 -9.89 16.01 6.02
N GLU A 22 -8.81 16.75 5.79
CA GLU A 22 -7.58 16.25 5.15
C GLU A 22 -6.90 15.10 5.90
N ARG A 23 -7.26 14.84 7.16
CA ARG A 23 -6.74 13.68 7.90
C ARG A 23 -7.25 12.37 7.31
N VAL A 24 -8.46 12.36 6.76
CA VAL A 24 -9.02 11.18 6.08
C VAL A 24 -8.28 10.88 4.80
N SER A 25 -8.07 11.90 3.96
CA SER A 25 -7.33 11.74 2.71
C SER A 25 -5.89 11.27 2.99
N THR A 26 -5.24 11.88 3.98
CA THR A 26 -3.89 11.50 4.41
C THR A 26 -3.86 10.06 4.93
N ALA A 27 -4.79 9.66 5.80
CA ALA A 27 -4.87 8.31 6.34
C ALA A 27 -5.08 7.27 5.23
N ILE A 28 -5.95 7.55 4.26
CA ILE A 28 -6.19 6.65 3.11
C ILE A 28 -4.92 6.52 2.26
N VAL A 29 -4.23 7.62 1.94
CA VAL A 29 -2.98 7.58 1.18
C VAL A 29 -1.91 6.78 1.91
N VAL A 30 -1.76 6.98 3.23
CA VAL A 30 -0.82 6.24 4.06
C VAL A 30 -1.19 4.75 4.12
N ALA A 31 -2.47 4.42 4.26
CA ALA A 31 -2.94 3.03 4.24
C ALA A 31 -2.59 2.33 2.92
N LEU A 32 -2.87 2.98 1.79
CA LEU A 32 -2.52 2.48 0.45
C LEU A 32 -1.00 2.34 0.26
N TRP A 33 -0.21 3.22 0.88
CA TRP A 33 1.25 3.13 0.86
C TRP A 33 1.77 1.95 1.69
N CYS A 34 1.12 1.63 2.82
CA CYS A 34 1.51 0.53 3.70
C CYS A 34 1.22 -0.85 3.09
N ILE A 35 0.17 -0.98 2.27
CA ILE A 35 -0.25 -2.26 1.67
C ILE A 35 0.35 -2.52 0.28
N GLN A 36 1.34 -1.72 -0.15
CA GLN A 36 1.99 -1.91 -1.45
C GLN A 36 2.55 -3.33 -1.60
N GLU A 37 2.41 -3.89 -2.81
CA GLU A 37 2.91 -5.24 -3.13
C GLU A 37 4.43 -5.32 -2.98
N ASP A 38 5.14 -4.32 -3.50
CA ASP A 38 6.58 -4.18 -3.29
C ASP A 38 6.88 -3.76 -1.84
N MET A 39 7.49 -4.68 -1.09
CA MET A 39 7.88 -4.47 0.30
C MET A 39 8.92 -3.36 0.48
N SER A 40 9.75 -3.11 -0.52
CA SER A 40 10.80 -2.07 -0.48
C SER A 40 10.23 -0.66 -0.54
N MET A 41 9.02 -0.53 -1.09
CA MET A 41 8.29 0.74 -1.21
C MET A 41 7.45 1.06 0.02
N ARG A 42 7.26 0.11 0.96
CA ARG A 42 6.48 0.32 2.18
C ARG A 42 7.21 1.27 3.13
N PRO A 43 6.52 2.22 3.78
CA PRO A 43 7.14 3.14 4.72
C PRO A 43 7.55 2.44 6.02
N SER A 44 8.57 2.99 6.69
CA SER A 44 8.83 2.66 8.09
C SER A 44 7.75 3.23 9.00
N MET A 45 7.50 2.61 10.15
CA MET A 45 6.51 3.12 11.11
C MET A 45 6.84 4.53 11.60
N ALA A 46 8.12 4.88 11.75
CA ALA A 46 8.52 6.24 12.08
C ALA A 46 8.04 7.25 11.02
N LYS A 47 8.14 6.89 9.73
CA LYS A 47 7.67 7.75 8.65
C LYS A 47 6.14 7.84 8.60
N VAL A 48 5.45 6.73 8.86
CA VAL A 48 3.98 6.70 8.98
C VAL A 48 3.50 7.68 10.04
N VAL A 49 4.08 7.63 11.24
CA VAL A 49 3.71 8.53 12.35
C VAL A 49 3.99 9.99 11.99
N GLN A 50 5.16 10.30 11.44
CA GLN A 50 5.49 11.65 11.00
C GLN A 50 4.47 12.21 9.98
N VAL A 51 3.96 11.37 9.08
CA VAL A 51 2.96 11.81 8.11
C VAL A 51 1.60 12.03 8.77
N LEU A 52 1.16 11.13 9.65
CA LEU A 52 -0.13 11.24 10.34
C LEU A 52 -0.16 12.41 11.34
N GLU A 53 0.97 12.76 11.94
CA GLU A 53 1.13 13.93 12.81
C GLU A 53 1.30 15.25 12.02
N GLY A 54 1.36 15.20 10.68
CA GLY A 54 1.54 16.38 9.83
C GLY A 54 2.96 16.95 9.83
N LEU A 55 3.94 16.20 10.34
CA LEU A 55 5.36 16.58 10.35
C LEU A 55 6.02 16.37 8.98
N CYS A 56 5.41 15.55 8.12
CA CYS A 56 5.88 15.26 6.77
C CYS A 56 4.69 15.11 5.81
N PRO A 57 4.81 15.54 4.54
CA PRO A 57 3.77 15.28 3.55
C PRO A 57 3.68 13.79 3.21
N ALA A 58 2.46 13.32 2.94
CA ALA A 58 2.23 12.01 2.38
C ALA A 58 2.77 11.92 0.93
N PRO A 59 3.29 10.77 0.49
CA PRO A 59 3.67 10.60 -0.90
C PRO A 59 2.45 10.63 -1.81
N GLN A 60 2.67 10.92 -3.09
CA GLN A 60 1.62 10.78 -4.11
C GLN A 60 1.17 9.30 -4.14
N PRO A 61 -0.14 9.01 -4.02
CA PRO A 61 -0.62 7.64 -4.09
C PRO A 61 -0.22 7.05 -5.44
N PRO A 62 0.31 5.81 -5.48
CA PRO A 62 0.69 5.17 -6.73
C PRO A 62 -0.56 5.12 -7.62
N THR A 63 -0.47 5.75 -8.78
CA THR A 63 -1.58 5.80 -9.72
C THR A 63 -1.60 4.44 -10.41
N SER A 64 -2.75 3.74 -10.45
CA SER A 64 -2.90 2.39 -11.04
C SER A 64 -2.39 2.26 -12.49
N ALA A 65 -2.03 3.36 -13.15
CA ALA A 65 -1.45 3.38 -14.49
C ALA A 65 -0.08 2.69 -14.60
N THR A 66 0.65 2.42 -13.51
CA THR A 66 1.95 1.73 -13.57
C THR A 66 1.83 0.20 -13.48
N MET A 67 0.63 -0.35 -13.29
CA MET A 67 0.40 -1.81 -13.22
C MET A 67 0.08 -2.45 -14.58
N ILE A 68 0.17 -1.71 -15.69
CA ILE A 68 -0.03 -2.26 -17.03
C ILE A 68 1.24 -1.99 -17.86
N CYS A 69 1.98 -3.06 -18.12
CA CYS A 69 3.15 -3.17 -19.01
C CYS A 69 4.52 -2.78 -18.45
N ALA A 70 5.08 -3.67 -17.61
CA ALA A 70 6.49 -4.06 -17.73
C ALA A 70 6.58 -5.55 -18.09
N GLY A 71 6.21 -5.89 -19.33
CA GLY A 71 6.75 -7.05 -20.05
C GLY A 71 7.66 -6.51 -21.17
N PRO A 72 8.75 -7.21 -21.57
CA PRO A 72 8.81 -8.67 -21.68
C PRO A 72 9.98 -9.26 -20.90
N SER A 73 9.69 -10.13 -19.94
CA SER A 73 10.65 -11.13 -19.51
C SER A 73 9.88 -12.41 -19.25
N GLU A 74 9.96 -13.33 -20.22
CA GLU A 74 9.68 -14.75 -20.00
C GLU A 74 10.62 -15.26 -18.90
N CYS A 75 10.18 -15.30 -17.64
CA CYS A 75 10.77 -16.19 -16.66
C CYS A 75 10.06 -17.54 -16.79
N LYS A 76 10.73 -18.47 -17.49
CA LYS A 76 10.35 -19.88 -17.53
C LYS A 76 10.12 -20.36 -16.09
N SER A 77 8.93 -20.87 -15.84
CA SER A 77 8.64 -21.65 -14.65
C SER A 77 9.45 -22.94 -14.74
N ASP A 78 10.53 -23.06 -13.99
CA ASP A 78 11.11 -24.34 -13.62
C ASP A 78 11.68 -24.20 -12.19
N ASP A 79 11.49 -25.27 -11.42
CA ASP A 79 11.95 -25.50 -10.03
C ASP A 79 11.00 -25.10 -8.88
N TYR A 80 9.98 -25.95 -8.74
CA TYR A 80 9.42 -26.41 -7.47
C TYR A 80 10.53 -26.59 -6.41
N ILE A 81 10.69 -25.61 -5.52
CA ILE A 81 11.47 -25.80 -4.30
C ILE A 81 10.70 -26.77 -3.40
N SER A 82 11.09 -28.04 -3.46
CA SER A 82 10.56 -29.13 -2.64
C SER A 82 10.61 -28.78 -1.15
N ALA A 83 9.46 -28.84 -0.49
CA ALA A 83 9.30 -28.63 0.95
C ALA A 83 9.93 -29.74 1.83
N GLU A 84 10.76 -30.63 1.28
CA GLU A 84 11.31 -31.79 1.99
C GLU A 84 12.67 -31.55 2.69
N LEU A 85 13.30 -30.38 2.56
CA LEU A 85 14.62 -30.12 3.19
C LEU A 85 14.58 -29.32 4.50
N LEU A 86 13.41 -28.86 4.97
CA LEU A 86 13.28 -28.18 6.26
C LEU A 86 13.09 -29.15 7.45
N SER A 87 12.93 -30.44 7.20
CA SER A 87 12.92 -31.48 8.24
C SER A 87 14.13 -32.40 8.09
N GLY A 88 15.32 -31.85 8.35
CA GLY A 88 16.53 -32.66 8.51
C GLY A 88 16.43 -33.63 9.71
N PRO A 89 17.22 -34.71 9.76
CA PRO A 89 17.06 -35.76 10.78
C PRO A 89 17.56 -35.32 12.16
N ARG A 90 16.60 -35.30 13.10
CA ARG A 90 16.68 -35.38 14.57
C ARG A 90 17.44 -34.28 15.34
#